data_AF-A0A8C3XYD4-F1
#
_entry.id   AF-A0A8C3XYD4-F1
#
_cell.length_a   1.000
_cell.length_b   1.000
_cell.length_c   1.000
_cell.angle_alpha   90.00
_cell.angle_beta   90.00
_cell.angle_gamma   90.00
#
_symmetry.space_group_name_H-M   'P 1'
#
loop_
_entity.id
_entity.type
_entity.pdbx_description
1 polymer ?
#
loop_
_entity_poly.entity_id
_entity_poly.type
_entity_poly.pdbx_seq_one_letter_code
_entity_poly.pdbx_strand_id
1 'polypeptide(L)' 'MSQAGSSQFQEVIRQELEYSMKVELDKILATAHSNEIEHTKKDLEGFKKLFHRFLQEKGPSVDWGKIQRPPEDS' A
#
# COMPACT_ATOMS: atom_id res chain seq x y z
N MET A 1 -9.92 -23.74 13.17
CA MET A 1 -9.01 -23.43 12.05
C MET A 1 -7.78 -22.77 12.63
N SER A 2 -6.58 -23.28 12.37
CA SER A 2 -5.34 -22.76 12.99
C SER A 2 -5.03 -21.35 12.49
N GLN A 3 -4.55 -20.48 13.38
CA GLN A 3 -4.13 -19.10 13.09
C GLN A 3 -3.07 -19.02 11.98
N ALA A 4 -2.30 -20.09 11.76
CA ALA A 4 -1.37 -20.23 10.65
C ALA A 4 -2.07 -20.32 9.28
N GLY A 5 -3.18 -21.06 9.19
CA GLY A 5 -3.94 -21.22 7.95
C GLY A 5 -4.64 -19.93 7.50
N SER A 6 -5.11 -19.10 8.44
CA SER A 6 -5.68 -17.79 8.11
C SER A 6 -4.60 -16.78 7.68
N SER A 7 -3.39 -16.83 8.25
CA SER A 7 -2.29 -15.94 7.85
C SER A 7 -1.79 -16.22 6.44
N GLN A 8 -1.62 -17.49 6.08
CA GLN A 8 -1.22 -17.90 4.72
C GLN A 8 -2.27 -17.52 3.68
N PHE A 9 -3.55 -17.74 3.98
CA PHE A 9 -4.65 -17.35 3.12
C PHE A 9 -4.71 -15.83 2.89
N GLN A 10 -4.53 -15.04 3.95
CA GLN A 10 -4.47 -13.58 3.83
C GLN A 10 -3.28 -13.11 2.98
N GLU A 11 -2.15 -13.79 3.05
CA GLU A 11 -0.98 -13.44 2.24
C GLU A 11 -1.20 -13.69 0.75
N VAL A 12 -1.81 -14.84 0.40
CA VAL A 12 -2.20 -15.15 -0.99
C VAL A 12 -3.17 -14.09 -1.52
N ILE A 13 -4.19 -13.71 -0.74
CA ILE A 13 -5.13 -12.64 -1.13
C ILE A 13 -4.41 -11.31 -1.36
N ARG A 14 -3.45 -10.93 -0.50
CA ARG A 14 -2.70 -9.68 -0.70
C ARG A 14 -1.93 -9.70 -2.02
N GLN A 15 -1.23 -10.79 -2.30
CA GLN A 15 -0.46 -10.91 -3.55
C GLN A 15 -1.38 -10.82 -4.78
N GLU A 16 -2.56 -11.43 -4.72
CA GLU A 16 -3.54 -11.37 -5.80
C GLU A 16 -4.10 -9.95 -6.00
N LEU A 17 -4.42 -9.25 -4.91
CA LEU A 17 -4.85 -7.84 -4.96
C LEU A 17 -3.75 -6.91 -5.50
N GLU A 18 -2.50 -7.10 -5.07
CA GLU A 18 -1.37 -6.31 -5.59
C GLU A 18 -1.13 -6.55 -7.07
N TYR A 19 -1.22 -7.81 -7.51
CA TYR A 19 -1.08 -8.16 -8.91
C TYR A 19 -2.20 -7.56 -9.77
N SER A 20 -3.45 -7.69 -9.32
CA SER A 20 -4.61 -7.11 -10.01
C SER A 20 -4.48 -5.60 -10.14
N MET A 21 -4.11 -4.89 -9.07
CA MET A 21 -3.85 -3.46 -9.11
C MET A 21 -2.75 -3.12 -10.11
N LYS A 22 -1.61 -3.83 -10.08
CA LYS A 22 -0.50 -3.58 -11.02
C LYS A 22 -0.96 -3.66 -12.48
N VAL A 23 -1.75 -4.66 -12.83
CA VAL A 23 -2.28 -4.84 -14.18
C VAL A 23 -3.16 -3.66 -14.59
N GLU A 24 -4.03 -3.17 -13.71
CA GLU A 24 -4.87 -2.01 -14.00
C GLU A 24 -4.06 -0.71 -14.13
N LEU A 25 -3.02 -0.53 -13.32
CA LEU A 25 -2.12 0.63 -13.42
C LEU A 25 -1.34 0.64 -14.75
N ASP A 26 -0.89 -0.52 -15.21
CA ASP A 26 -0.20 -0.65 -16.49
C ASP A 26 -1.15 -0.29 -17.67
N LYS A 27 -2.44 -0.65 -17.57
CA LYS A 27 -3.47 -0.21 -18.54
C LYS A 27 -3.69 1.30 -18.52
N ILE A 28 -3.75 1.92 -17.33
CA ILE A 28 -3.88 3.37 -17.20
C ILE A 28 -2.67 4.06 -17.83
N LEU A 29 -1.45 3.58 -17.55
CA LEU A 29 -0.23 4.15 -18.12
C LEU A 29 -0.20 4.07 -19.65
N ALA A 30 -0.76 3.01 -20.24
CA ALA A 30 -0.86 2.85 -21.68
C ALA A 30 -1.77 3.90 -22.35
N THR A 31 -2.65 4.55 -21.60
CA THR A 31 -3.53 5.63 -22.09
C THR A 31 -2.93 7.03 -21.95
N ALA A 32 -1.78 7.17 -21.27
CA ALA A 32 -1.18 8.47 -21.02
C ALA A 32 -0.54 9.08 -22.28
N HIS A 33 -0.61 10.40 -22.40
CA HIS A 33 0.04 11.14 -23.48
C HIS A 33 1.56 11.05 -23.36
N SER A 34 2.27 10.99 -24.49
CA SER A 34 3.72 10.75 -24.53
C SER A 34 4.55 11.75 -23.72
N ASN A 35 4.09 12.99 -23.58
CA ASN A 35 4.71 14.04 -22.78
C ASN A 35 4.49 13.88 -21.26
N GLU A 36 3.52 13.07 -20.84
CA GLU A 36 3.15 12.85 -19.44
C GLU A 36 3.51 11.45 -18.93
N ILE A 37 3.82 10.50 -19.83
CA ILE A 37 4.12 9.08 -19.49
C ILE A 37 5.12 8.96 -18.33
N GLU A 38 6.22 9.72 -18.35
CA GLU A 38 7.26 9.60 -17.31
C GLU A 38 6.77 10.10 -15.95
N HIS A 39 6.02 11.21 -15.93
CA HIS A 39 5.44 11.75 -14.71
C HIS A 39 4.35 10.83 -14.16
N THR A 40 3.41 10.40 -15.01
CA THR A 40 2.34 9.48 -14.65
C THR A 40 2.92 8.16 -14.12
N LYS A 41 3.97 7.62 -14.74
CA LYS A 41 4.65 6.42 -14.24
C LYS A 41 5.18 6.61 -12.82
N LYS A 42 5.82 7.74 -12.53
CA LYS A 42 6.34 8.04 -11.18
C LYS A 42 5.23 8.10 -10.13
N ASP A 43 4.12 8.72 -10.47
CA ASP A 43 2.97 8.85 -9.56
C ASP A 43 2.30 7.50 -9.31
N LEU A 44 2.13 6.68 -10.35
CA LEU A 44 1.60 5.32 -10.23
C LEU A 44 2.53 4.40 -9.42
N GLU A 45 3.85 4.56 -9.53
CA GLU A 45 4.80 3.83 -8.66
C GLU A 45 4.71 4.30 -7.19
N GLY A 46 4.44 5.58 -6.94
CA GLY A 46 4.12 6.09 -5.61
C GLY A 46 2.84 5.45 -5.05
N PHE A 47 1.79 5.37 -5.87
CA PHE A 47 0.53 4.73 -5.52
C PHE A 47 0.72 3.24 -5.18
N LYS A 48 1.51 2.48 -5.98
CA LYS A 48 1.83 1.07 -5.69
C LYS A 48 2.42 0.88 -4.29
N LYS A 49 3.34 1.75 -3.87
CA LYS A 49 3.96 1.70 -2.53
C LYS A 49 2.95 1.97 -1.42
N LEU A 50 2.05 2.94 -1.63
CA LEU A 50 0.99 3.25 -0.68
C LEU A 50 0.02 2.08 -0.53
N PHE A 51 -0.38 1.45 -1.64
CA PHE A 51 -1.28 0.30 -1.63
C PHE A 51 -0.64 -0.92 -0.97
N HIS A 52 0.63 -1.20 -1.25
CA HIS A 52 1.39 -2.25 -0.58
C HIS A 52 1.42 -2.04 0.95
N ARG A 53 1.71 -0.82 1.39
CA ARG A 53 1.67 -0.45 2.81
C ARG A 53 0.26 -0.64 3.40
N PHE A 54 -0.78 -0.21 2.70
CA PHE A 54 -2.17 -0.37 3.12
C PHE A 54 -2.54 -1.83 3.37
N LEU A 55 -2.06 -2.76 2.53
CA LEU A 55 -2.31 -4.20 2.71
C LEU A 55 -1.49 -4.82 3.86
N GLN A 56 -0.36 -4.21 4.21
CA GLN A 56 0.52 -4.66 5.29
C GLN A 56 0.11 -4.12 6.67
N GLU A 57 -0.51 -2.95 6.73
CA GLU A 57 -0.95 -2.35 7.99
C GLU A 57 -2.01 -3.22 8.66
N LYS A 58 -1.57 -3.99 9.67
CA LYS A 58 -2.45 -4.77 10.54
C LYS A 58 -2.49 -4.12 11.91
N GLY A 59 -3.68 -3.65 12.29
CA GLY A 59 -3.96 -3.13 13.63
C GLY A 59 -4.18 -1.61 13.67
N PRO A 60 -4.42 -1.06 14.86
CA PRO A 60 -4.66 0.38 15.03
C PRO A 60 -3.41 1.17 14.64
N SER A 61 -3.59 2.23 13.83
CA SER A 61 -2.50 3.07 13.34
C SER A 61 -1.72 3.77 14.45
N VAL A 62 -2.31 3.91 15.64
CA VAL A 62 -1.72 4.58 16.80
C VAL A 62 -2.02 3.78 18.06
N ASP A 63 -0.98 3.51 18.84
CA ASP A 63 -1.07 2.98 20.20
C ASP A 63 -1.20 4.15 21.18
N TRP A 64 -2.43 4.42 21.62
CA TRP A 64 -2.75 5.54 22.52
C TRP A 64 -1.94 5.49 23.83
N GLY A 65 -1.54 4.31 24.30
CA GLY A 65 -0.75 4.15 25.52
C GLY A 65 0.71 4.61 25.40
N LYS A 66 1.21 4.85 24.17
CA LYS A 66 2.58 5.30 23.90
C LYS A 66 2.70 6.79 23.59
N ILE A 67 1.59 7.52 23.56
CA ILE A 67 1.61 8.97 23.33
C ILE A 67 2.14 9.65 24.59
N GLN A 68 3.24 10.39 24.45
CA GLN A 68 3.84 11.18 25.52
C GLN A 68 3.57 12.67 25.30
N ARG A 69 3.59 13.45 26.38
CA ARG A 69 3.50 14.91 26.29
C ARG A 69 4.72 15.43 25.51
N PRO A 70 4.55 16.48 24.70
CA PRO A 70 5.68 17.13 24.03
C PRO A 70 6.70 17.63 25.08
N PRO A 71 8.01 17.68 24.75
CA PRO A 71 9.04 18.17 25.66
C PRO A 71 8.79 19.63 26.07
N GLU A 72 9.19 20.00 27.29
CA GLU A 72 8.92 21.34 27.85
C GLU A 72 9.74 22.47 27.21
N ASP A 73 10.72 22.17 26.34
CA ASP A 73 11.59 23.15 25.67
C ASP A 73 11.17 23.42 24.21
N SER A 74 10.00 24.02 23.97
CA SER A 74 9.61 24.62 22.67
C SER A 74 9.58 26.13 22.72
#